data_AF-A0AAN8DWM9-F1
#
_entry.id   AF-A0AAN8DWM9-F1
#
_cell.length_a   1.000
_cell.length_b   1.000
_cell.length_c   1.000
_cell.angle_alpha   90.00
_cell.angle_beta   90.00
_cell.angle_gamma   90.00
#
_symmetry.space_group_name_H-M   'P 1'
#
loop_
_entity.id
_entity.type
_entity.pdbx_description
1 polymer ?
#
loop_
_entity_poly.entity_id
_entity_poly.type
_entity_poly.pdbx_seq_one_letter_code
_entity_poly.pdbx_strand_id
1 'polypeptide(L)'
;MVDLFLNRVLVENNTDQDELNTEREIVGILENRILVLFFASSECENCQEFLPELNDFFKRLKDPAYIEYPKLLALVYISLDKSEAQQERFLNELHKKVLFLAFEDPYRNELKAMFKVKSVPTVVVLRPDGSVLSPNAVQDICSYGTDCFRDWQESAEVIERSFMLNEDFDNLNMRSATDPVRRLKYKTEDDKRKKRWWKLWVKGKDENEEEEKNGAWDRKRKDGDKGIWRIR
;
A
#
# COMPACT_ATOMS: atom_id res chain seq x y z
N MET A 1 -3.11 -6.21 22.43
CA MET A 1 -3.20 -5.38 21.20
C MET A 1 -3.76 -6.13 20.01
N VAL A 2 -3.18 -7.28 19.64
CA VAL A 2 -3.65 -8.09 18.50
C VAL A 2 -5.14 -8.43 18.63
N ASP A 3 -5.60 -8.68 19.85
CA ASP A 3 -7.01 -8.96 20.19
C ASP A 3 -8.01 -7.90 19.71
N LEU A 4 -7.57 -6.64 19.54
CA LEU A 4 -8.42 -5.56 19.02
C LEU A 4 -8.83 -5.79 17.57
N PHE A 5 -8.04 -6.54 16.80
CA PHE A 5 -8.30 -6.82 15.39
C PHE A 5 -8.41 -8.32 15.09
N LEU A 6 -8.36 -9.19 16.11
CA LEU A 6 -8.65 -10.61 15.93
C LEU A 6 -10.07 -10.77 15.37
N ASN A 7 -10.22 -11.58 14.33
CA ASN A 7 -11.46 -11.79 13.57
C ASN A 7 -11.99 -10.55 12.82
N ARG A 8 -11.14 -9.54 12.61
CA ARG A 8 -11.45 -8.39 11.74
C ARG A 8 -10.65 -8.49 10.45
N VAL A 9 -11.12 -7.80 9.41
CA VAL A 9 -10.40 -7.70 8.14
C VAL A 9 -9.71 -6.33 8.11
N LEU A 10 -8.39 -6.35 8.07
CA LEU A 10 -7.59 -5.16 7.78
C LEU A 10 -7.21 -5.20 6.31
N VAL A 11 -7.17 -4.05 5.65
CA VAL A 11 -6.77 -3.95 4.25
C VAL A 11 -5.52 -3.09 4.15
N GLU A 12 -4.51 -3.53 3.41
CA GLU A 12 -3.36 -2.68 3.11
C GLU A 12 -3.69 -1.68 2.00
N ASN A 13 -3.31 -0.41 2.18
CA ASN A 13 -3.52 0.67 1.20
C ASN A 13 -2.58 0.56 -0.02
N ASN A 14 -2.42 -0.63 -0.58
CA ASN A 14 -1.63 -0.87 -1.78
C ASN A 14 -2.55 -0.93 -3.02
N THR A 15 -1.94 -1.10 -4.20
CA THR A 15 -2.71 -1.14 -5.47
C THR A 15 -3.68 -2.31 -5.54
N ASP A 16 -3.33 -3.44 -4.91
CA ASP A 16 -4.09 -4.68 -4.96
C ASP A 16 -5.14 -4.79 -3.84
N GLN A 17 -5.10 -3.87 -2.86
CA GLN A 17 -5.89 -3.85 -1.64
C GLN A 17 -5.88 -5.21 -0.92
N ASP A 18 -4.67 -5.67 -0.56
CA ASP A 18 -4.50 -6.97 0.10
C ASP A 18 -5.28 -7.03 1.43
N GLU A 19 -6.24 -7.95 1.50
CA GLU A 19 -7.02 -8.23 2.70
C GLU A 19 -6.25 -9.15 3.65
N LEU A 20 -6.06 -8.69 4.88
CA LEU A 20 -5.49 -9.42 6.00
C LEU A 20 -6.64 -9.93 6.86
N ASN A 21 -7.06 -11.16 6.59
CA ASN A 21 -8.22 -11.77 7.21
C ASN A 21 -7.86 -13.00 8.06
N THR A 22 -6.61 -13.46 8.01
CA THR A 22 -6.16 -14.56 8.85
C THR A 22 -5.55 -14.05 10.16
N GLU A 23 -5.78 -14.79 11.24
CA GLU A 23 -5.16 -14.49 12.53
C GLU A 23 -3.63 -14.39 12.44
N ARG A 24 -3.00 -15.23 11.61
CA ARG A 24 -1.54 -15.24 11.42
C ARG A 24 -1.01 -13.95 10.82
N GLU A 25 -1.70 -13.40 9.81
CA GLU A 25 -1.31 -12.14 9.18
C GLU A 25 -1.46 -10.97 10.17
N ILE A 26 -2.60 -10.93 10.87
CA ILE A 26 -2.90 -9.89 11.86
C ILE A 26 -1.89 -9.93 13.01
N VAL A 27 -1.58 -11.12 13.54
CA VAL A 27 -0.52 -11.34 14.54
C VAL A 27 0.82 -10.88 13.99
N GLY A 28 1.23 -11.33 12.80
CA GLY A 28 2.55 -10.98 12.24
C GLY A 28 2.76 -9.47 12.02
N ILE A 29 1.68 -8.74 11.78
CA ILE A 29 1.72 -7.29 11.49
C ILE A 29 1.52 -6.43 12.74
N LEU A 30 0.82 -6.91 13.78
CA LEU A 30 0.50 -6.12 14.97
C LEU A 30 1.26 -6.57 16.23
N GLU A 31 1.74 -7.81 16.29
CA GLU A 31 2.40 -8.34 17.49
C GLU A 31 3.69 -7.58 17.81
N ASN A 32 3.86 -7.24 19.09
CA ASN A 32 5.05 -6.58 19.64
C ASN A 32 5.40 -5.26 18.95
N ARG A 33 4.38 -4.52 18.50
CA ARG A 33 4.53 -3.23 17.82
C ARG A 33 3.70 -2.17 18.53
N ILE A 34 4.05 -0.92 18.32
CA ILE A 34 3.22 0.23 18.66
C ILE A 34 2.17 0.37 17.56
N LEU A 35 0.92 0.51 17.95
CA LEU A 35 -0.21 0.61 17.04
C LEU A 35 -0.75 2.02 17.12
N VAL A 36 -0.79 2.66 15.96
CA VAL A 36 -1.28 4.02 15.78
C VAL A 36 -2.61 3.94 15.06
N LEU A 37 -3.69 4.29 15.76
CA LEU A 37 -5.03 4.38 15.20
C LEU A 37 -5.27 5.83 14.77
N PHE A 38 -5.42 6.03 13.46
CA PHE A 38 -5.68 7.35 12.90
C PHE A 38 -7.17 7.49 12.54
N PHE A 39 -7.88 8.33 13.28
CA PHE A 39 -9.27 8.67 13.01
C PHE A 39 -9.33 9.98 12.23
N ALA A 40 -9.84 9.91 11.00
CA ALA A 40 -10.01 11.08 10.14
C ALA A 40 -11.21 10.95 9.20
N SER A 41 -11.51 12.05 8.50
CA SER A 41 -12.53 12.13 7.47
C SER A 41 -12.06 13.08 6.37
N SER A 42 -12.41 12.78 5.11
CA SER A 42 -12.10 13.61 3.96
C SER A 42 -12.81 14.97 3.97
N GLU A 43 -13.95 15.09 4.67
CA GLU A 43 -14.68 16.36 4.80
C GLU A 43 -14.01 17.33 5.79
N CYS A 44 -12.97 16.90 6.52
CA CYS A 44 -12.32 17.71 7.54
C CYS A 44 -11.05 18.39 6.99
N GLU A 45 -11.04 19.72 6.99
CA GLU A 45 -9.89 20.54 6.56
C GLU A 45 -8.65 20.29 7.44
N ASN A 46 -8.82 20.22 8.77
CA ASN A 46 -7.71 19.93 9.68
C ASN A 46 -7.09 18.55 9.45
N CYS A 47 -7.87 17.57 8.95
CA CYS A 47 -7.32 16.26 8.57
C CYS A 47 -6.43 16.39 7.33
N GLN A 48 -6.86 17.19 6.35
CA GLN A 48 -6.12 17.45 5.12
C GLN A 48 -4.80 18.20 5.39
N GLU A 49 -4.81 19.16 6.32
CA GLU A 49 -3.59 19.86 6.74
C GLU A 49 -2.61 18.95 7.49
N PHE A 50 -3.11 17.98 8.25
CA PHE A 50 -2.29 17.05 9.03
C PHE A 50 -1.71 15.89 8.18
N LEU A 51 -2.37 15.54 7.07
CA LEU A 51 -1.99 14.40 6.23
C LEU A 51 -0.52 14.40 5.77
N PRO A 52 0.04 15.52 5.26
CA PRO A 52 1.45 15.58 4.85
C PRO A 52 2.40 15.22 5.98
N GLU A 53 2.17 15.77 7.18
CA GLU A 53 2.97 15.50 8.37
C GLU A 53 2.90 14.03 8.78
N LEU A 54 1.70 13.44 8.77
CA LEU A 54 1.51 12.03 9.08
C LEU A 54 2.20 11.11 8.07
N ASN A 55 2.10 11.42 6.77
CA ASN A 55 2.72 10.64 5.71
C ASN A 55 4.26 10.69 5.82
N ASP A 56 4.81 11.87 6.07
CA ASP A 56 6.25 12.06 6.21
C ASP A 56 6.79 11.39 7.48
N PHE A 57 6.06 11.51 8.61
CA PHE A 57 6.29 10.76 9.83
C PHE A 57 6.32 9.25 9.55
N PHE A 58 5.24 8.68 8.99
CA PHE A 58 5.15 7.25 8.76
C PHE A 58 6.20 6.74 7.76
N LYS A 59 6.49 7.51 6.71
CA LYS A 59 7.53 7.19 5.73
C LYS A 59 8.90 7.08 6.39
N ARG A 60 9.30 8.05 7.21
CA ARG A 60 10.58 8.00 7.95
C ARG A 60 10.62 6.82 8.91
N LEU A 61 9.54 6.55 9.63
CA LEU A 61 9.52 5.42 10.57
C LEU A 61 9.52 4.05 9.89
N LYS A 62 9.18 3.98 8.59
CA LYS A 62 9.19 2.76 7.78
C LYS A 62 10.44 2.57 6.93
N ASP A 63 11.27 3.59 6.80
CA ASP A 63 12.48 3.55 6.00
C ASP A 63 13.67 3.09 6.88
N PRO A 64 14.31 1.94 6.55
CA PRO A 64 15.48 1.45 7.28
C PRO A 64 16.64 2.44 7.35
N ALA A 65 16.68 3.44 6.47
CA ALA A 65 17.70 4.48 6.50
C ALA A 65 17.58 5.43 7.70
N TYR A 66 16.39 5.54 8.30
CA TYR A 66 16.11 6.47 9.40
C TYR A 66 15.91 5.76 10.73
N ILE A 67 15.46 4.50 10.72
CA ILE A 67 15.18 3.74 11.92
C ILE A 67 15.75 2.33 11.79
N GLU A 68 16.47 1.92 12.85
CA GLU A 68 17.07 0.59 12.97
C GLU A 68 16.02 -0.54 12.86
N TYR A 69 14.80 -0.29 13.35
CA TYR A 69 13.69 -1.25 13.42
C TYR A 69 12.35 -0.72 12.87
N PRO A 70 12.18 -0.61 11.54
CA PRO A 70 10.95 -0.07 10.92
C PRO A 70 9.70 -0.96 11.11
N LYS A 71 9.91 -2.16 11.65
CA LYS A 71 8.84 -3.11 11.97
C LYS A 71 8.09 -2.71 13.25
N LEU A 72 8.64 -1.90 14.15
CA LEU A 72 8.02 -1.65 15.47
C LEU A 72 6.77 -0.77 15.47
N LEU A 73 6.34 -0.26 14.31
CA LEU A 73 5.14 0.57 14.16
C LEU A 73 4.13 -0.08 13.21
N ALA A 74 2.85 -0.07 13.57
CA ALA A 74 1.73 -0.32 12.66
C ALA A 74 0.77 0.88 12.71
N LEU A 75 0.32 1.36 11.55
CA LEU A 75 -0.67 2.44 11.44
C LEU A 75 -1.93 1.89 10.80
N VAL A 76 -3.06 2.05 11.49
CA VAL A 76 -4.40 1.67 11.02
C VAL A 76 -5.24 2.93 10.88
N TYR A 77 -5.65 3.24 9.66
CA TYR A 77 -6.60 4.29 9.34
C TYR A 77 -8.03 3.82 9.57
N ILE A 78 -8.79 4.64 10.30
CA ILE A 78 -10.19 4.43 10.61
C ILE A 78 -10.97 5.61 10.05
N SER A 79 -11.60 5.38 8.90
CA SER A 79 -12.45 6.39 8.26
C SER A 79 -13.70 6.64 9.12
N LEU A 80 -13.98 7.92 9.36
CA LEU A 80 -15.25 8.41 9.90
C LEU A 80 -16.10 9.11 8.83
N ASP A 81 -15.83 8.80 7.56
CA ASP A 81 -16.54 9.34 6.40
C ASP A 81 -17.96 8.81 6.30
N LYS A 82 -18.81 9.55 5.58
CA LYS A 82 -20.21 9.18 5.35
C LYS A 82 -20.40 8.33 4.11
N SER A 83 -19.38 8.22 3.25
CA SER A 83 -19.43 7.43 2.02
C SER A 83 -18.10 6.75 1.72
N GLU A 84 -18.17 5.62 1.02
CA GLU A 84 -16.99 4.87 0.57
C GLU A 84 -16.11 5.70 -0.38
N ALA A 85 -16.72 6.46 -1.30
CA ALA A 85 -16.00 7.33 -2.23
C ALA A 85 -15.17 8.42 -1.52
N GLN A 86 -15.61 8.87 -0.34
CA GLN A 86 -14.85 9.81 0.50
C GLN A 86 -13.63 9.13 1.12
N GLN A 87 -13.84 7.93 1.66
CA GLN A 87 -12.75 7.10 2.19
C GLN A 87 -11.69 6.80 1.12
N GLU A 88 -12.11 6.42 -0.08
CA GLU A 88 -11.21 6.11 -1.19
C GLU A 88 -10.37 7.32 -1.61
N ARG A 89 -10.98 8.51 -1.70
CA ARG A 89 -10.25 9.76 -1.99
C ARG A 89 -9.17 10.03 -0.96
N PHE A 90 -9.50 9.87 0.32
CA PHE A 90 -8.55 10.08 1.41
C PHE A 90 -7.42 9.02 1.41
N LEU A 91 -7.75 7.77 1.11
CA LEU A 91 -6.76 6.68 0.95
C LEU A 91 -5.79 6.92 -0.21
N ASN A 92 -6.22 7.60 -1.27
CA ASN A 92 -5.34 7.96 -2.38
C ASN A 92 -4.21 8.92 -1.96
N GLU A 93 -4.46 9.78 -0.97
CA GLU A 93 -3.50 10.73 -0.42
C GLU A 93 -2.64 10.13 0.70
N LEU A 94 -3.13 9.07 1.36
CA LEU A 94 -2.40 8.34 2.40
C LEU A 94 -1.26 7.47 1.84
N HIS A 95 -0.25 7.24 2.69
CA HIS A 95 0.86 6.35 2.37
C HIS A 95 0.41 4.91 2.06
N LYS A 96 1.02 4.28 1.05
CA LYS A 96 0.56 3.00 0.46
C LYS A 96 0.81 1.73 1.29
N LYS A 97 1.38 1.88 2.49
CA LYS A 97 1.64 0.79 3.46
C LYS A 97 0.83 0.94 4.75
N VAL A 98 -0.14 1.85 4.73
CA VAL A 98 -1.06 2.06 5.85
C VAL A 98 -2.13 0.99 5.78
N LEU A 99 -2.49 0.42 6.92
CA LEU A 99 -3.62 -0.49 7.03
C LEU A 99 -4.89 0.32 7.22
N PHE A 100 -6.04 -0.20 6.82
CA PHE A 100 -7.32 0.46 7.07
C PHE A 100 -8.46 -0.55 7.27
N LEU A 101 -9.56 -0.08 7.85
CA LEU A 101 -10.81 -0.83 7.92
C LEU A 101 -11.69 -0.53 6.71
N ALA A 102 -12.28 -1.58 6.13
CA ALA A 102 -13.27 -1.44 5.06
C ALA A 102 -14.41 -0.49 5.47
N PHE A 103 -14.95 0.25 4.50
CA PHE A 103 -16.02 1.22 4.77
C PHE A 103 -17.27 0.55 5.38
N GLU A 104 -17.58 -0.67 5.00
CA GLU A 104 -18.79 -1.35 5.49
C GLU A 104 -18.65 -1.88 6.92
N ASP A 105 -17.44 -1.93 7.47
CA ASP A 105 -17.20 -2.49 8.79
C ASP A 105 -17.79 -1.59 9.91
N PRO A 106 -18.77 -2.07 10.70
CA PRO A 106 -19.32 -1.31 11.82
C PRO A 106 -18.29 -1.04 12.93
N TYR A 107 -17.20 -1.80 12.96
CA TYR A 107 -16.14 -1.69 13.95
C TYR A 107 -15.50 -0.30 13.97
N ARG A 108 -15.53 0.45 12.87
CA ARG A 108 -15.09 1.86 12.79
C ARG A 108 -15.78 2.73 13.86
N ASN A 109 -17.09 2.53 14.05
CA ASN A 109 -17.88 3.25 15.05
C ASN A 109 -17.64 2.74 16.47
N GLU A 110 -17.44 1.44 16.63
CA GLU A 110 -17.09 0.82 17.92
C GLU A 110 -15.74 1.36 18.43
N LEU A 111 -14.72 1.41 17.57
CA LEU A 111 -13.40 1.97 17.88
C LEU A 111 -13.48 3.45 18.27
N LYS A 112 -14.27 4.24 17.53
CA LYS A 112 -14.51 5.66 17.86
C LYS A 112 -15.08 5.81 19.27
N ALA A 113 -16.06 4.99 19.63
CA ALA A 113 -16.70 5.01 20.94
C ALA A 113 -15.74 4.51 22.04
N MET A 114 -15.02 3.42 21.79
CA MET A 114 -14.08 2.79 22.72
C MET A 114 -12.96 3.76 23.13
N PHE A 115 -12.40 4.48 22.17
CA PHE A 115 -11.36 5.48 22.43
C PHE A 115 -11.88 6.89 22.71
N LYS A 116 -13.21 7.05 22.80
CA LYS A 116 -13.88 8.32 23.14
C LYS A 116 -13.46 9.48 22.22
N VAL A 117 -13.32 9.21 20.93
CA VAL A 117 -12.87 10.19 19.93
C VAL A 117 -13.96 11.23 19.72
N LYS A 118 -13.71 12.47 20.15
CA LYS A 118 -14.66 13.59 20.08
C LYS A 118 -14.54 14.41 18.79
N SER A 119 -13.33 14.56 18.26
CA SER A 119 -13.00 15.38 17.09
C SER A 119 -11.98 14.68 16.20
N VAL A 120 -11.89 15.09 14.94
CA VAL A 120 -10.87 14.64 13.99
C VAL A 120 -10.01 15.84 13.55
N PRO A 121 -8.73 15.64 13.19
CA PRO A 121 -7.97 14.39 13.28
C PRO A 121 -7.70 13.98 14.75
N THR A 122 -7.72 12.68 15.03
CA THR A 122 -7.25 12.11 16.30
C THR A 122 -6.33 10.93 16.02
N VAL A 123 -5.18 10.90 16.69
CA VAL A 123 -4.21 9.81 16.58
C VAL A 123 -4.08 9.14 17.94
N VAL A 124 -4.62 7.93 18.10
CA VAL A 124 -4.49 7.17 19.35
C VAL A 124 -3.29 6.25 19.23
N VAL A 125 -2.38 6.29 20.20
CA VAL A 125 -1.19 5.44 20.25
C VAL A 125 -1.39 4.38 21.31
N LEU A 126 -1.20 3.11 20.92
CA LEU A 126 -1.38 1.94 21.77
C LEU A 126 -0.06 1.19 21.95
N ARG A 127 0.17 0.73 23.19
CA ARG A 127 1.25 -0.21 23.53
C ARG A 127 0.94 -1.63 23.05
N PRO A 128 1.94 -2.52 22.90
CA PRO A 128 1.74 -3.93 22.50
C PRO A 128 0.72 -4.73 23.32
N ASP A 129 0.51 -4.36 24.58
CA ASP A 129 -0.51 -4.95 25.44
C ASP A 129 -1.94 -4.50 25.06
N GLY A 130 -2.09 -3.40 24.33
CA GLY A 130 -3.37 -2.77 23.96
C GLY A 130 -3.76 -1.61 24.87
N SER A 131 -2.93 -1.25 25.86
CA SER A 131 -3.14 -0.08 26.69
C SER A 131 -2.88 1.22 25.91
N VAL A 132 -3.60 2.28 26.26
CA VAL A 132 -3.42 3.59 25.63
C VAL A 132 -2.13 4.22 26.16
N LEU A 133 -1.25 4.57 25.23
CA LEU A 133 -0.02 5.32 25.50
C LEU A 133 -0.27 6.83 25.38
N SER A 134 -0.86 7.26 24.26
CA SER A 134 -1.31 8.63 24.04
C SER A 134 -2.73 8.62 23.46
N PRO A 135 -3.70 9.31 24.09
CA PRO A 135 -5.07 9.37 23.59
C PRO A 135 -5.23 10.27 22.36
N ASN A 136 -4.32 11.24 22.16
CA ASN A 136 -4.27 12.03 20.94
C ASN A 136 -2.85 12.57 20.70
N ALA A 137 -2.14 11.97 19.75
CA ALA A 137 -0.75 12.28 19.40
C ALA A 137 -0.60 13.24 18.22
N VAL A 138 -1.68 13.85 17.71
CA VAL A 138 -1.60 14.79 16.57
C VAL A 138 -0.61 15.93 16.85
N GLN A 139 -0.70 16.54 18.03
CA GLN A 139 0.20 17.61 18.42
C GLN A 139 1.66 17.13 18.58
N ASP A 140 1.85 15.93 19.12
CA ASP A 140 3.18 15.35 19.34
C ASP A 140 3.88 15.10 17.99
N ILE A 141 3.14 14.57 17.01
CA ILE A 141 3.66 14.32 15.66
C ILE A 141 4.00 15.64 14.97
N CYS A 142 3.14 16.66 15.03
CA CYS A 142 3.42 17.96 14.40
C CYS A 142 4.59 18.70 15.07
N SER A 143 4.76 18.58 16.38
CA SER A 143 5.75 19.36 17.12
C SER A 143 7.13 18.70 17.16
N TYR A 144 7.15 17.37 17.27
CA TYR A 144 8.38 16.60 17.48
C TYR A 144 8.72 15.67 16.31
N GLY A 145 7.85 15.55 15.31
CA GLY A 145 8.09 14.68 14.15
C GLY A 145 8.34 13.24 14.59
N THR A 146 9.46 12.65 14.15
CA THR A 146 9.82 11.26 14.50
C THR A 146 10.38 11.08 15.90
N ASP A 147 10.76 12.15 16.60
CA ASP A 147 11.34 12.05 17.94
C ASP A 147 10.33 11.55 18.97
N CYS A 148 9.03 11.88 18.82
CA CYS A 148 7.99 11.36 19.71
C CYS A 148 7.86 9.83 19.65
N PHE A 149 8.25 9.21 18.54
CA PHE A 149 8.23 7.75 18.42
C PHE A 149 9.26 7.10 19.35
N ARG A 150 10.43 7.72 19.55
CA ARG A 150 11.43 7.22 20.50
C ARG A 150 10.87 7.22 21.92
N ASP A 151 10.24 8.31 22.32
CA ASP A 151 9.60 8.41 23.64
C ASP A 151 8.49 7.35 23.82
N TRP A 152 7.76 7.06 22.74
CA TRP A 152 6.77 5.98 22.75
C TRP A 152 7.40 4.60 22.87
N GLN A 153 8.50 4.33 22.18
CA GLN A 153 9.24 3.07 22.28
C GLN A 153 9.75 2.81 23.69
N GLU A 154 10.36 3.83 24.31
CA GLU A 154 10.85 3.75 25.69
C GLU A 154 9.70 3.52 26.67
N SER A 155 8.61 4.28 26.53
CA SER A 155 7.44 4.20 27.42
C SER A 155 6.60 2.93 27.24
N ALA A 156 6.72 2.27 26.10
CA ALA A 156 6.05 1.01 25.81
C ALA A 156 6.93 -0.20 26.11
N GLU A 157 8.17 0.02 26.57
CA GLU A 157 9.19 -1.02 26.80
C GLU A 157 9.27 -2.00 25.63
N VAL A 158 9.15 -1.48 24.41
CA VAL A 158 9.11 -2.30 23.18
C VAL A 158 10.52 -2.81 22.92
N ILE A 159 10.80 -4.00 23.44
CA ILE A 159 12.06 -4.69 23.19
C ILE A 159 11.99 -5.33 21.82
N GLU A 160 13.02 -5.10 21.02
CA GLU A 160 13.22 -5.84 19.78
C GLU A 160 13.42 -7.33 20.12
N ARG A 161 12.52 -8.18 19.65
CA ARG A 161 12.61 -9.63 19.84
C ARG A 161 13.56 -10.30 18.84
N SER A 162 14.44 -9.57 18.17
CA SER A 162 15.43 -10.11 17.21
C SER A 162 16.41 -11.13 17.80
N PHE A 163 16.59 -11.11 19.12
CA PHE A 163 17.38 -12.12 19.85
C PHE A 163 16.67 -13.47 19.96
N MET A 164 15.34 -13.50 19.84
CA MET A 164 14.66 -14.73 19.47
C MET A 164 14.84 -14.83 17.96
N LEU A 165 15.53 -15.88 17.50
CA LEU A 165 15.48 -16.25 16.09
C LEU A 165 14.01 -16.14 15.70
N ASN A 166 13.70 -15.21 14.79
CA ASN A 166 12.42 -15.32 14.13
C ASN A 166 12.40 -16.77 13.63
N GLU A 167 11.36 -17.53 13.95
CA GLU A 167 10.93 -18.54 13.01
C GLU A 167 10.40 -17.79 11.77
N ASP A 168 11.27 -16.98 11.16
CA ASP A 168 11.20 -16.62 9.77
C ASP A 168 11.39 -17.96 9.07
N PHE A 169 10.29 -18.72 8.99
CA PHE A 169 10.05 -19.55 7.84
C PHE A 169 9.98 -18.57 6.68
N ASP A 170 11.16 -18.14 6.24
CA ASP A 170 11.36 -17.44 5.01
C ASP A 170 10.54 -18.19 3.98
N ASN A 171 9.46 -17.56 3.53
CA ASN A 171 8.73 -17.92 2.35
C ASN A 171 9.62 -17.67 1.13
N LEU A 172 10.78 -18.32 1.10
CA LEU A 172 11.57 -18.52 -0.10
C LEU A 172 11.20 -19.89 -0.65
N ASN A 173 10.01 -19.97 -1.24
CA ASN A 173 9.79 -20.91 -2.33
C ASN A 173 10.19 -22.38 -2.02
N MET A 174 9.72 -22.96 -0.90
CA MET A 174 9.66 -24.42 -0.77
C MET A 174 8.48 -24.97 -1.58
N ARG A 175 8.34 -24.53 -2.83
CA ARG A 175 7.74 -25.40 -3.85
C ARG A 175 8.63 -26.63 -3.87
N SER A 176 8.05 -27.80 -3.57
CA SER A 176 8.75 -29.08 -3.73
C SER A 176 9.52 -29.06 -5.05
N ALA A 177 10.73 -29.60 -5.11
CA ALA A 177 11.48 -29.71 -6.39
C ALA A 177 10.65 -30.39 -7.51
N THR A 178 9.58 -31.10 -7.14
CA THR A 178 8.63 -31.73 -8.04
C THR A 178 7.46 -30.83 -8.47
N ASP A 179 7.32 -29.61 -7.96
CA ASP A 179 6.23 -28.69 -8.30
C ASP A 179 6.19 -28.30 -9.80
N PRO A 180 7.33 -28.07 -10.48
CA PRO A 180 7.34 -27.93 -11.94
C PRO A 180 6.77 -29.17 -12.66
N VAL A 181 7.05 -30.38 -12.14
CA VAL A 181 6.58 -31.64 -12.71
C VAL A 181 5.10 -31.87 -12.40
N ARG A 182 4.64 -31.54 -11.19
CA ARG A 182 3.23 -31.63 -10.81
C ARG A 182 2.37 -30.69 -11.64
N ARG A 183 2.82 -29.46 -11.90
CA ARG A 183 2.15 -28.52 -12.82
C ARG A 183 2.07 -29.05 -14.25
N LEU A 184 3.08 -29.80 -14.70
CA LEU A 184 3.06 -30.42 -16.03
C LEU A 184 2.06 -31.60 -16.08
N LYS A 185 1.96 -32.37 -14.99
CA LYS A 185 1.12 -33.58 -14.90
C LYS A 185 -0.36 -33.28 -14.65
N TYR A 186 -0.67 -32.27 -13.84
CA TYR A 186 -2.03 -31.94 -13.37
C TYR A 186 -2.57 -30.65 -13.98
N LYS A 187 -2.26 -30.41 -15.26
CA LYS A 187 -2.68 -29.18 -15.93
C LYS A 187 -4.20 -29.18 -16.15
N THR A 188 -4.94 -28.44 -15.33
CA THR A 188 -6.39 -28.23 -15.47
C THR A 188 -6.70 -27.36 -16.69
N GLU A 189 -7.88 -27.54 -17.31
CA GLU A 189 -8.22 -26.92 -18.59
C GLU A 189 -8.18 -25.38 -18.60
N ASP A 190 -8.38 -24.72 -17.45
CA ASP A 190 -8.31 -23.25 -17.32
C ASP A 190 -6.94 -22.67 -17.67
N ASP A 191 -5.88 -23.46 -17.47
CA ASP A 191 -4.50 -23.07 -17.79
C ASP A 191 -4.25 -23.00 -19.31
N LYS A 192 -5.12 -23.64 -20.12
CA LYS A 192 -5.11 -23.52 -21.59
C LYS A 192 -5.81 -22.24 -22.07
N ARG A 193 -6.75 -21.66 -21.30
CA ARG A 193 -7.46 -20.41 -21.65
C ARG A 193 -6.53 -19.20 -21.54
N LYS A 194 -5.68 -19.15 -20.52
CA LYS A 194 -4.75 -18.02 -20.26
C LYS A 194 -3.75 -17.80 -21.42
N LYS A 195 -3.32 -18.87 -22.09
CA LYS A 195 -2.45 -18.80 -23.28
C LYS A 195 -3.14 -18.22 -24.53
N ARG A 196 -4.47 -18.35 -24.67
CA ARG A 196 -5.20 -17.75 -25.81
C ARG A 196 -5.32 -16.24 -25.65
N TRP A 197 -5.57 -15.78 -24.43
CA TRP A 197 -5.69 -14.36 -24.13
C TRP A 197 -4.37 -13.60 -24.37
N TRP A 198 -3.24 -14.19 -23.97
CA TRP A 198 -1.91 -13.61 -24.24
C TRP A 198 -1.55 -13.53 -25.73
N LYS A 199 -2.02 -14.46 -26.56
CA LYS A 199 -1.78 -14.42 -28.02
C LYS A 199 -2.57 -13.30 -28.73
N LEU A 200 -3.73 -12.92 -28.21
CA LEU A 200 -4.54 -11.82 -28.74
C LEU A 200 -3.90 -10.45 -28.47
N TRP A 201 -3.27 -10.28 -27.32
CA TRP A 201 -2.56 -9.04 -26.96
C TRP A 201 -1.25 -8.83 -27.73
N VAL A 202 -0.52 -9.91 -28.04
CA VAL A 202 0.69 -9.81 -28.88
C VAL A 202 0.32 -9.44 -30.31
N LYS A 203 -0.80 -9.94 -30.84
CA LYS A 203 -1.23 -9.64 -32.22
C LYS A 203 -1.73 -8.21 -32.42
N GLY A 204 -2.27 -7.56 -31.39
CA GLY A 204 -2.74 -6.16 -31.47
C GLY A 204 -1.63 -5.11 -31.33
N LYS A 205 -0.37 -5.52 -31.09
CA LYS A 205 0.75 -4.60 -30.88
C LYS A 205 1.66 -4.43 -32.11
N ASP A 206 1.50 -5.28 -33.13
CA ASP A 206 2.30 -5.24 -34.37
C ASP A 206 1.59 -4.54 -35.55
N GLU A 207 0.31 -4.13 -35.41
CA GLU A 207 -0.49 -3.54 -36.51
C GLU A 207 -0.52 -2.00 -36.54
N ASN A 208 0.29 -1.29 -35.71
CA ASN A 208 0.23 0.18 -35.61
C ASN A 208 1.55 0.93 -35.89
N GLU A 209 2.55 0.28 -36.52
CA GLU A 209 3.83 0.92 -36.90
C GLU A 209 4.24 0.74 -38.38
N GLU A 210 3.37 0.22 -39.26
CA GLU A 210 3.70 0.05 -40.69
C GLU A 210 2.62 0.59 -41.65
N GLU A 211 2.29 1.88 -41.55
CA GLU A 211 1.68 2.62 -42.67
C GLU A 211 2.49 3.89 -42.94
N GLU A 212 3.70 3.72 -43.47
CA GLU A 212 4.31 4.68 -44.41
C GLU A 212 5.60 4.06 -44.99
N LYS A 213 5.44 3.18 -45.99
CA LYS A 213 6.31 3.14 -47.18
C LYS A 213 5.97 1.98 -48.12
N ASN A 214 6.01 2.33 -49.41
CA ASN A 214 6.08 1.50 -50.62
C ASN A 214 4.71 1.14 -51.21
N GLY A 215 4.38 1.49 -52.46
CA GLY A 215 5.15 2.09 -53.55
C GLY A 215 4.37 1.87 -54.86
N ALA A 216 4.80 2.50 -55.96
CA ALA A 216 4.69 1.95 -57.33
C ALA A 216 5.18 2.97 -58.36
N TRP A 217 6.10 2.53 -59.22
CA TRP A 217 6.48 3.19 -60.47
C TRP A 217 5.38 3.01 -61.53
N ASP A 218 5.05 4.04 -62.32
CA ASP A 218 4.99 3.87 -63.79
C ASP A 218 5.09 5.19 -64.58
N ARG A 219 5.52 5.05 -65.84
CA ARG A 219 6.21 6.02 -66.69
C ARG A 219 5.27 6.73 -67.70
N LYS A 220 5.29 8.07 -67.83
CA LYS A 220 5.25 8.80 -69.13
C LYS A 220 5.29 10.35 -69.05
N ARG A 221 6.22 10.89 -69.87
CA ARG A 221 6.16 12.08 -70.75
C ARG A 221 6.18 13.52 -70.18
N LYS A 222 7.34 14.13 -70.49
CA LYS A 222 7.59 15.36 -71.28
C LYS A 222 7.58 16.75 -70.62
N ASP A 223 8.70 17.42 -70.96
CA ASP A 223 8.91 18.83 -71.30
C ASP A 223 9.42 19.83 -70.24
N GLY A 224 10.62 20.37 -70.55
CA GLY A 224 11.13 21.70 -70.20
C GLY A 224 11.63 21.89 -68.77
N ASP A 225 12.60 22.73 -68.46
CA ASP A 225 13.53 23.57 -69.20
C ASP A 225 14.60 24.03 -68.17
N LYS A 226 15.82 24.25 -68.64
CA LYS A 226 16.95 25.08 -68.11
C LYS A 226 17.18 25.31 -66.60
N GLY A 227 18.47 25.21 -66.26
CA GLY A 227 19.19 26.30 -65.56
C GLY A 227 19.84 25.90 -64.23
N ILE A 228 21.15 25.59 -64.22
CA ILE A 228 22.27 26.49 -63.87
C ILE A 228 22.75 26.33 -62.40
N TRP A 229 23.98 25.80 -62.28
CA TRP A 229 25.11 26.09 -61.35
C TRP A 229 24.84 27.00 -60.12
N ARG A 230 25.39 26.79 -58.91
CA ARG A 230 26.83 26.65 -58.58
C ARG A 230 27.09 26.13 -57.15
N ILE A 231 28.27 25.53 -57.03
CA ILE A 231 29.07 25.26 -55.81
C ILE A 231 29.65 26.56 -55.26
N ARG A 232 29.53 26.79 -53.95
CA ARG A 232 30.67 26.99 -53.02
C ARG A 232 30.21 26.96 -51.57
#